data_AF-A0A7X2SY56-F1
#
_entry.id   AF-A0A7X2SY56-F1
#
_cell.length_a   1.000
_cell.length_b   1.000
_cell.length_c   1.000
_cell.angle_alpha   90.00
_cell.angle_beta   90.00
_cell.angle_gamma   90.00
#
_symmetry.space_group_name_H-M   'P 1'
#
loop_
_entity.id
_entity.type
_entity.pdbx_description
1 polymer ?
#
loop_
_entity_poly.entity_id
_entity_poly.type
_entity_poly.pdbx_seq_one_letter_code
_entity_poly.pdbx_strand_id
1 'polypeptide(L)'
;MVGYLDPASAFVGYVAAVAVNQAKGGSLHDFTPAINWFKALQRNQPIVPKQTAYARLISGEIPILIDYDFNAYRARYKDHANVEFVIPSEGTVTVPYVISLVKNAPHPANGKKVIDFVLSDAGQAIWANAWLRPVRAGAMSPEAKKYFLPDSDYARAHTVDYQQMADAQKSFSARYLSEIR
;
A
#
# COMPACT_ATOMS: atom_id res chain seq x y z
N MET A 1 19.83 3.68 4.50
CA MET A 1 19.09 2.51 5.04
C MET A 1 17.66 2.59 4.55
N VAL A 2 17.08 1.50 4.06
CA VAL A 2 15.71 1.44 3.52
C VAL A 2 14.93 0.39 4.31
N GLY A 3 13.68 0.68 4.63
CA GLY A 3 12.74 -0.26 5.25
C GLY A 3 11.59 -0.61 4.32
N TYR A 4 11.08 -1.83 4.48
CA TYR A 4 9.86 -2.31 3.83
C TYR A 4 9.30 -3.48 4.66
N LEU A 5 7.98 -3.68 4.65
CA LEU A 5 7.41 -4.83 5.36
C LEU A 5 7.78 -6.13 4.63
N ASP A 6 7.99 -7.21 5.39
CA ASP A 6 8.33 -8.51 4.83
C ASP A 6 7.24 -8.99 3.84
N PRO A 7 7.55 -9.12 2.54
CA PRO A 7 6.59 -9.51 1.52
C PRO A 7 5.99 -10.90 1.71
N ALA A 8 6.66 -11.78 2.46
CA ALA A 8 6.17 -13.13 2.72
C ALA A 8 5.15 -13.19 3.87
N SER A 9 5.11 -12.19 4.77
CA SER A 9 4.20 -12.17 5.92
C SER A 9 3.23 -10.98 5.97
N ALA A 10 3.54 -9.88 5.29
CA ALA A 10 2.71 -8.67 5.28
C ALA A 10 2.25 -8.33 3.85
N PHE A 11 0.94 -8.13 3.69
CA PHE A 11 0.36 -7.80 2.38
C PHE A 11 0.92 -6.49 1.79
N VAL A 12 1.19 -5.48 2.62
CA VAL A 12 1.85 -4.23 2.17
C VAL A 12 3.22 -4.51 1.57
N GLY A 13 3.99 -5.43 2.17
CA GLY A 13 5.27 -5.87 1.63
C GLY A 13 5.11 -6.53 0.27
N TYR A 14 4.07 -7.35 0.10
CA TYR A 14 3.75 -7.96 -1.19
C TYR A 14 3.34 -6.90 -2.23
N VAL A 15 2.49 -5.93 -1.88
CA VAL A 15 2.12 -4.83 -2.78
C VAL A 15 3.36 -4.00 -3.18
N ALA A 16 4.25 -3.70 -2.24
CA ALA A 16 5.51 -3.03 -2.51
C ALA A 16 6.37 -3.84 -3.50
N ALA A 17 6.40 -5.17 -3.37
CA ALA A 17 7.10 -6.02 -4.32
C ALA A 17 6.46 -6.00 -5.73
N VAL A 18 5.13 -5.95 -5.84
CA VAL A 18 4.45 -5.75 -7.14
C VAL A 18 4.82 -4.40 -7.75
N ALA A 19 4.79 -3.32 -6.95
CA ALA A 19 5.17 -1.98 -7.40
C ALA A 19 6.61 -1.94 -7.93
N VAL A 20 7.55 -2.48 -7.16
CA VAL A 20 8.96 -2.62 -7.56
C VAL A 20 9.07 -3.45 -8.83
N ASN A 21 8.32 -4.55 -8.93
CA ASN A 21 8.39 -5.43 -10.10
C ASN A 21 8.01 -4.69 -11.37
N GLN A 22 6.87 -3.99 -11.36
CA GLN A 22 6.42 -3.21 -12.52
C GLN A 22 7.38 -2.06 -12.85
N ALA A 23 7.85 -1.32 -11.84
CA ALA A 23 8.83 -0.25 -12.02
C ALA A 23 10.17 -0.75 -12.60
N LYS A 24 10.48 -2.05 -12.44
CA LYS A 24 11.67 -2.71 -13.01
C LYS A 24 11.40 -3.49 -14.30
N GLY A 25 10.22 -3.32 -14.91
CA GLY A 25 9.86 -3.95 -16.18
C GLY A 25 9.40 -5.41 -16.07
N GLY A 26 9.07 -5.87 -14.87
CA GLY A 26 8.48 -7.19 -14.63
C GLY A 26 6.98 -7.25 -14.88
N SER A 27 6.42 -8.45 -14.71
CA SER A 27 4.97 -8.70 -14.84
C SER A 27 4.47 -9.58 -13.68
N LEU A 28 3.16 -9.75 -13.53
CA LEU A 28 2.61 -10.67 -12.52
C LEU A 28 2.96 -12.15 -12.78
N HIS A 29 3.45 -12.49 -13.98
CA HIS A 29 3.96 -13.81 -14.32
C HIS A 29 5.48 -13.94 -14.14
N ASP A 30 6.20 -12.83 -14.01
CA ASP A 30 7.65 -12.82 -13.80
C ASP A 30 8.08 -11.76 -12.78
N PHE A 31 8.39 -12.24 -11.57
CA PHE A 31 8.93 -11.45 -10.46
C PHE A 31 10.47 -11.40 -10.41
N THR A 32 11.16 -11.95 -11.40
CA THR A 32 12.63 -11.94 -11.45
C THR A 32 13.21 -10.52 -11.35
N PRO A 33 12.63 -9.48 -11.97
CA PRO A 33 13.09 -8.10 -11.79
C PRO A 33 13.01 -7.61 -10.34
N ALA A 34 11.89 -7.83 -9.65
CA ALA A 34 11.77 -7.47 -8.23
C ALA A 34 12.72 -8.27 -7.34
N ILE A 35 12.86 -9.59 -7.55
CA ILE A 35 13.78 -10.43 -6.78
C ILE A 35 15.22 -9.92 -6.94
N ASN A 36 15.66 -9.61 -8.16
CA ASN A 36 16.99 -9.04 -8.42
C ASN A 36 17.17 -7.68 -7.72
N TRP A 37 16.14 -6.84 -7.71
CA TRP A 37 16.16 -5.57 -7.00
C TRP A 37 16.28 -5.75 -5.48
N PHE A 38 15.51 -6.66 -4.88
CA PHE A 38 15.60 -6.95 -3.45
C PHE A 38 16.95 -7.58 -3.07
N LYS A 39 17.53 -8.45 -3.92
CA LYS A 39 18.91 -8.97 -3.73
C LYS A 39 19.91 -7.82 -3.70
N ALA A 40 19.81 -6.89 -4.65
CA ALA A 40 20.68 -5.72 -4.68
C ALA A 40 20.49 -4.81 -3.46
N LEU A 41 19.25 -4.67 -2.97
CA LEU A 41 18.93 -3.88 -1.79
C LEU A 41 19.57 -4.43 -0.52
N GLN A 42 19.82 -5.75 -0.40
CA GLN A 42 20.45 -6.34 0.78
C GLN A 42 21.82 -5.73 1.11
N ARG A 43 22.55 -5.20 0.12
CA ARG A 43 23.81 -4.46 0.35
C ARG A 43 23.64 -3.23 1.22
N ASN A 44 22.43 -2.67 1.29
CA ASN A 44 22.07 -1.53 2.13
C ASN A 44 21.54 -1.94 3.52
N GLN A 45 21.61 -3.24 3.85
CA GLN A 45 21.14 -3.83 5.11
C GLN A 45 19.72 -3.35 5.47
N PRO A 46 18.71 -3.67 4.63
CA PRO A 46 17.39 -3.12 4.80
C PRO A 46 16.75 -3.62 6.10
N ILE A 47 15.91 -2.78 6.67
CA ILE A 47 15.13 -3.11 7.85
C ILE A 47 13.81 -3.75 7.39
N VAL A 48 13.64 -5.05 7.64
CA VAL A 48 12.51 -5.84 7.11
C VAL A 48 11.63 -6.40 8.24
N PRO A 49 10.78 -5.56 8.88
CA PRO A 49 9.85 -6.00 9.91
C PRO A 49 8.75 -6.91 9.33
N LYS A 50 8.35 -7.91 10.11
CA LYS A 50 7.25 -8.83 9.72
C LYS A 50 5.88 -8.16 9.75
N GLN A 51 5.71 -7.12 10.57
CA GLN A 51 4.49 -6.33 10.74
C GLN A 51 4.87 -4.91 11.17
N THR A 52 4.11 -3.91 10.71
CA THR A 52 4.17 -2.46 11.05
C THR A 52 5.56 -1.80 11.08
N ALA A 53 5.76 -0.73 10.30
CA ALA A 53 7.00 0.06 10.32
C ALA A 53 6.83 1.50 10.83
N TYR A 54 5.59 1.92 11.12
CA TYR A 54 5.22 3.30 11.39
C TYR A 54 6.01 3.97 12.53
N ALA A 55 6.08 3.32 13.69
CA ALA A 55 6.82 3.86 14.84
C ALA A 55 8.32 4.01 14.56
N ARG A 56 8.88 3.09 13.76
CA ARG A 56 10.30 3.06 13.40
C ARG A 56 10.65 4.13 12.35
N LEU A 57 9.68 4.50 11.50
CA LEU A 57 9.80 5.68 10.63
C LEU A 57 9.85 6.96 11.48
N ILE A 58 8.90 7.15 12.39
CA ILE A 58 8.81 8.37 13.20
C ILE A 58 10.02 8.53 14.13
N SER A 59 10.53 7.44 14.70
CA SER A 59 11.73 7.49 15.55
C SER A 59 13.03 7.80 14.78
N GLY A 60 12.99 7.80 13.45
CA GLY A 60 14.17 7.98 12.59
C GLY A 60 15.00 6.71 12.38
N GLU A 61 14.58 5.56 12.92
CA GLU A 61 15.27 4.29 12.73
C GLU A 61 15.22 3.82 11.26
N ILE A 62 14.08 4.06 10.58
CA ILE A 62 13.91 3.82 9.15
C ILE A 62 13.81 5.17 8.43
N PRO A 63 14.89 5.67 7.80
CA PRO A 63 14.87 6.99 7.16
C PRO A 63 14.17 6.99 5.79
N ILE A 64 14.09 5.85 5.11
CA ILE A 64 13.35 5.67 3.86
C ILE A 64 12.48 4.43 4.03
N LEU A 65 11.16 4.57 3.94
CA LEU A 65 10.20 3.47 4.07
C LEU A 65 9.36 3.34 2.80
N ILE A 66 9.29 2.12 2.26
CA ILE A 66 8.36 1.77 1.17
C ILE A 66 7.04 1.32 1.80
N ASP A 67 6.03 2.18 1.74
CA ASP A 67 4.71 1.98 2.37
C ASP A 67 3.66 2.87 1.69
N TYR A 68 2.41 2.79 2.14
CA TYR A 68 1.29 3.59 1.65
C TYR A 68 1.35 5.05 2.07
N ASP A 69 0.77 5.91 1.23
CA ASP A 69 0.73 7.37 1.37
C ASP A 69 0.05 7.84 2.66
N PHE A 70 -1.07 7.23 3.05
CA PHE A 70 -1.80 7.60 4.27
C PHE A 70 -0.95 7.50 5.54
N ASN A 71 0.03 6.60 5.61
CA ASN A 71 0.96 6.51 6.73
C ASN A 71 1.88 7.74 6.77
N ALA A 72 2.41 8.16 5.62
CA ALA A 72 3.25 9.35 5.54
C ALA A 72 2.46 10.64 5.84
N TYR A 73 1.21 10.73 5.36
CA TYR A 73 0.31 11.85 5.67
C TYR A 73 -0.02 11.92 7.16
N ARG A 74 -0.32 10.78 7.79
CA ARG A 74 -0.51 10.71 9.24
C ARG A 74 0.75 11.16 9.98
N ALA A 75 1.93 10.66 9.58
CA ALA A 75 3.20 11.01 10.22
C ALA A 75 3.46 12.53 10.13
N ARG A 76 3.24 13.12 8.96
CA ARG A 76 3.48 14.55 8.70
C ARG A 76 2.45 15.47 9.37
N TYR A 77 1.16 15.18 9.22
CA TYR A 77 0.09 16.12 9.59
C TYR A 77 -0.47 15.90 10.99
N LYS A 78 -0.44 14.65 11.51
CA LYS A 78 -0.93 14.34 12.86
C LYS A 78 0.21 14.31 13.88
N ASP A 79 1.28 13.60 13.56
CA ASP A 79 2.37 13.33 14.51
C ASP A 79 3.53 14.32 14.32
N HIS A 80 3.41 15.26 13.36
CA HIS A 80 4.38 16.34 13.08
C HIS A 80 5.82 15.85 12.85
N ALA A 81 5.97 14.62 12.34
CA ALA A 81 7.26 14.07 11.97
C ALA A 81 7.78 14.72 10.68
N ASN A 82 9.11 14.82 10.56
CA ASN A 82 9.77 15.30 9.35
C ASN A 82 9.78 14.21 8.27
N VAL A 83 8.60 13.97 7.68
CA VAL A 83 8.36 12.95 6.67
C VAL A 83 7.76 13.58 5.43
N GLU A 84 8.26 13.16 4.28
CA GLU A 84 7.72 13.49 2.97
C GLU A 84 7.31 12.20 2.26
N PHE A 85 6.17 12.25 1.56
CA PHE A 85 5.73 11.17 0.70
C PHE A 85 6.05 11.48 -0.76
N VAL A 86 6.57 10.50 -1.48
CA VAL A 86 6.87 10.62 -2.91
C VAL A 86 6.36 9.39 -3.66
N ILE A 87 5.76 9.62 -4.83
CA ILE A 87 5.45 8.55 -5.78
C ILE A 87 6.62 8.45 -6.76
N PRO A 88 7.28 7.28 -6.90
CA PRO A 88 8.41 7.09 -7.82
C PRO A 88 8.09 7.55 -9.25
N SER A 89 9.08 8.09 -9.95
CA SER A 89 8.95 8.53 -11.34
C SER A 89 8.61 7.39 -12.29
N GLU A 90 9.08 6.19 -11.99
CA GLU A 90 8.83 4.95 -12.71
C GLU A 90 7.40 4.43 -12.50
N GLY A 91 6.67 5.00 -11.55
CA GLY A 91 5.30 4.62 -11.19
C GLY A 91 5.20 3.67 -10.00
N THR A 92 3.96 3.37 -9.64
CA THR A 92 3.60 2.47 -8.53
C THR A 92 2.24 1.84 -8.76
N VAL A 93 1.77 1.01 -7.84
CA VAL A 93 0.45 0.39 -7.89
C VAL A 93 -0.53 0.99 -6.90
N THR A 94 -1.81 0.97 -7.25
CA THR A 94 -2.93 1.22 -6.35
C THR A 94 -3.67 -0.09 -6.06
N VAL A 95 -3.87 -0.39 -4.78
CA VAL A 95 -4.61 -1.58 -4.33
C VAL A 95 -5.73 -1.14 -3.40
N PRO A 96 -7.01 -1.43 -3.72
CA PRO A 96 -8.13 -1.04 -2.88
C PRO A 96 -8.29 -1.99 -1.69
N TYR A 97 -8.85 -1.46 -0.60
CA TYR A 97 -9.49 -2.29 0.39
C TYR A 97 -10.88 -2.70 -0.12
N VAL A 98 -11.17 -4.00 -0.06
CA VAL A 98 -12.46 -4.56 -0.48
C VAL A 98 -13.23 -5.03 0.74
N ILE A 99 -14.52 -4.69 0.79
CA ILE A 99 -15.45 -5.15 1.83
C ILE A 99 -16.52 -6.04 1.19
N SER A 100 -16.81 -7.17 1.84
CA SER A 100 -17.76 -8.17 1.34
C SER A 100 -18.69 -8.67 2.45
N LEU A 101 -19.92 -9.02 2.09
CA LEU A 101 -20.83 -9.71 2.99
C LEU A 101 -20.52 -11.20 3.02
N VAL A 102 -20.23 -11.75 4.20
CA VAL A 102 -19.97 -13.18 4.38
C VAL A 102 -21.24 -13.97 4.05
N LYS A 103 -21.10 -15.03 3.23
CA LYS A 103 -22.18 -15.95 2.92
C LYS A 103 -22.70 -16.59 4.22
N ASN A 104 -24.01 -16.56 4.43
CA ASN A 104 -24.68 -17.07 5.64
C ASN A 104 -24.26 -16.36 6.95
N ALA A 105 -23.85 -15.09 6.88
CA ALA A 105 -23.60 -14.31 8.09
C ALA A 105 -24.81 -14.36 9.04
N PRO A 106 -24.61 -14.47 10.37
CA PRO A 106 -25.72 -14.57 11.34
C PRO A 106 -26.58 -13.31 11.39
N HIS A 107 -26.06 -12.18 10.92
CA HIS A 107 -26.74 -10.88 10.87
C HIS A 107 -26.60 -10.23 9.49
N PRO A 108 -27.18 -10.82 8.43
CA PRO A 108 -26.90 -10.38 7.06
C PRO A 108 -27.49 -8.98 6.78
N ALA A 109 -28.64 -8.66 7.37
CA ALA A 109 -29.25 -7.33 7.25
C ALA A 109 -28.39 -6.22 7.86
N ASN A 110 -27.77 -6.47 9.03
CA ASN A 110 -26.87 -5.50 9.66
C ASN A 110 -25.56 -5.38 8.87
N GLY A 111 -25.03 -6.49 8.37
CA GLY A 111 -23.85 -6.48 7.48
C GLY A 111 -24.07 -5.61 6.24
N LYS A 112 -25.25 -5.72 5.59
CA LYS A 112 -25.61 -4.85 4.47
C LYS A 112 -25.63 -3.38 4.85
N LYS A 113 -26.28 -3.00 5.97
CA LYS A 113 -26.31 -1.61 6.45
C LYS A 113 -24.91 -1.02 6.66
N VAL A 114 -23.96 -1.82 7.19
CA VAL A 114 -22.57 -1.39 7.36
C VAL A 114 -21.89 -1.17 6.02
N ILE A 115 -22.04 -2.11 5.08
CA ILE A 115 -21.46 -1.98 3.73
C ILE A 115 -22.03 -0.75 3.02
N ASP A 116 -23.36 -0.55 3.06
CA ASP A 116 -24.03 0.59 2.47
C ASP A 116 -23.51 1.91 3.07
N PHE A 117 -23.31 1.97 4.39
CA PHE A 117 -22.73 3.14 5.04
C PHE A 117 -21.27 3.38 4.64
N VAL A 118 -20.43 2.34 4.68
CA VAL A 118 -19.00 2.42 4.32
C VAL A 118 -18.83 2.92 2.88
N LEU A 119 -19.70 2.50 1.97
CA LEU A 119 -19.68 2.88 0.55
C LEU A 119 -20.52 4.13 0.23
N SER A 120 -21.18 4.75 1.21
CA SER A 120 -21.87 6.03 1.05
C SER A 120 -20.89 7.20 0.96
N ASP A 121 -21.35 8.37 0.52
CA ASP A 121 -20.53 9.59 0.53
C ASP A 121 -20.06 9.95 1.94
N ALA A 122 -20.91 9.76 2.96
CA ALA A 122 -20.54 10.00 4.36
C ALA A 122 -19.42 9.06 4.83
N GLY A 123 -19.54 7.76 4.54
CA GLY A 123 -18.52 6.77 4.89
C GLY A 123 -17.20 7.03 4.14
N GLN A 124 -17.28 7.34 2.85
CA GLN A 124 -16.11 7.65 2.03
C GLN A 124 -15.43 8.96 2.47
N ALA A 125 -16.19 9.97 2.91
CA ALA A 125 -15.63 11.19 3.48
C ALA A 125 -14.84 10.95 4.78
N ILE A 126 -15.26 10.00 5.62
CA ILE A 126 -14.50 9.61 6.82
C ILE A 126 -13.11 9.09 6.42
N TRP A 127 -13.04 8.23 5.40
CA TRP A 127 -11.76 7.70 4.89
C TRP A 127 -10.89 8.80 4.26
N ALA A 128 -11.49 9.71 3.49
CA ALA A 128 -10.80 10.86 2.91
C ALA A 128 -10.18 11.77 3.99
N ASN A 129 -10.91 12.04 5.07
CA ASN A 129 -10.42 12.82 6.20
C ASN A 129 -9.35 12.10 7.02
N ALA A 130 -9.23 10.77 6.85
CA ALA A 130 -8.14 9.96 7.39
C ALA A 130 -7.00 9.74 6.37
N TRP A 131 -6.95 10.53 5.30
CA TRP A 131 -5.94 10.50 4.24
C TRP A 131 -5.94 9.26 3.32
N LEU A 132 -7.04 8.50 3.28
CA LEU A 132 -7.22 7.46 2.26
C LEU A 132 -7.93 8.04 1.05
N ARG A 133 -7.55 7.63 -0.16
CA ARG A 133 -8.29 8.00 -1.38
C ARG A 133 -9.63 7.23 -1.42
N PRO A 134 -10.79 7.92 -1.39
CA PRO A 134 -12.09 7.27 -1.44
C PRO A 134 -12.36 6.71 -2.85
N VAL A 135 -13.10 5.59 -2.92
CA VAL A 135 -13.54 5.00 -4.20
C VAL A 135 -14.62 5.87 -4.87
N ARG A 136 -15.32 6.70 -4.08
CA ARG A 136 -16.18 7.77 -4.58
C ARG A 136 -15.43 9.09 -4.53
N ALA A 137 -14.84 9.48 -5.66
CA ALA A 137 -14.02 10.70 -5.73
C ALA A 137 -14.77 11.97 -5.25
N GLY A 138 -16.09 12.05 -5.51
CA GLY A 138 -16.93 13.17 -5.07
C GLY A 138 -17.13 13.28 -3.54
N ALA A 139 -16.78 12.25 -2.77
CA ALA A 139 -16.84 12.28 -1.31
C ALA A 139 -15.62 12.96 -0.67
N MET A 140 -14.54 13.20 -1.42
CA MET A 140 -13.40 13.95 -0.91
C MET A 140 -13.69 15.45 -0.92
N SER A 141 -13.66 16.07 0.26
CA SER A 141 -13.82 17.52 0.38
C SER A 141 -12.59 18.27 -0.17
N PRO A 142 -12.74 19.55 -0.57
CA PRO A 142 -11.59 20.39 -0.92
C PRO A 142 -10.57 20.51 0.21
N GLU A 143 -11.01 20.43 1.48
CA GLU A 143 -10.11 20.46 2.63
C GLU A 143 -9.27 19.18 2.71
N ALA A 144 -9.90 18.01 2.60
CA ALA A 144 -9.19 16.74 2.59
C ALA A 144 -8.17 16.68 1.44
N LYS A 145 -8.55 17.18 0.25
CA LYS A 145 -7.68 17.17 -0.95
C LYS A 145 -6.35 17.90 -0.75
N LYS A 146 -6.29 18.93 0.11
CA LYS A 146 -5.06 19.71 0.36
C LYS A 146 -3.91 18.89 0.96
N TYR A 147 -4.22 17.76 1.61
CA TYR A 147 -3.22 16.92 2.26
C TYR A 147 -2.61 15.87 1.31
N PHE A 148 -3.22 15.64 0.14
CA PHE A 148 -2.72 14.66 -0.82
C PHE A 148 -1.70 15.31 -1.76
N LEU A 149 -0.79 14.50 -2.30
CA LEU A 149 0.01 14.91 -3.45
C LEU A 149 -0.88 15.36 -4.62
N PRO A 150 -0.36 16.21 -5.52
CA PRO A 150 -1.08 16.61 -6.73
C PRO A 150 -1.53 15.42 -7.58
N ASP A 151 -2.67 15.56 -8.27
CA ASP A 151 -3.20 14.50 -9.13
C ASP A 151 -2.22 14.06 -10.24
N SER A 152 -1.30 14.94 -10.65
CA SER A 152 -0.21 14.62 -11.59
C SER A 152 0.77 13.57 -11.06
N ASP A 153 0.96 13.46 -9.75
CA ASP A 153 1.77 12.40 -9.16
C ASP A 153 1.03 11.07 -9.15
N TYR A 154 -0.25 11.11 -8.81
CA TYR A 154 -1.11 9.94 -8.82
C TYR A 154 -1.38 9.40 -10.24
N ALA A 155 -1.17 10.20 -11.29
CA ALA A 155 -1.24 9.74 -12.68
C ALA A 155 -0.22 8.62 -13.00
N ARG A 156 0.84 8.46 -12.19
CA ARG A 156 1.83 7.37 -12.29
C ARG A 156 1.49 6.16 -11.43
N ALA A 157 0.38 6.19 -10.70
CA ALA A 157 -0.09 5.09 -9.88
C ALA A 157 -1.20 4.33 -10.64
N HIS A 158 -1.01 3.02 -10.84
CA HIS A 158 -1.89 2.23 -11.71
C HIS A 158 -2.48 1.03 -10.98
N THR A 159 -3.64 0.57 -11.43
CA THR A 159 -4.18 -0.71 -10.98
C THR A 159 -3.48 -1.87 -11.70
N VAL A 160 -3.63 -3.07 -11.13
CA VAL A 160 -3.19 -4.33 -11.75
C VAL A 160 -4.37 -5.28 -11.81
N ASP A 161 -4.22 -6.39 -12.54
CA ASP A 161 -5.18 -7.49 -12.45
C ASP A 161 -5.06 -8.13 -11.05
N TYR A 162 -6.09 -7.90 -10.21
CA TYR A 162 -6.08 -8.35 -8.82
C TYR A 162 -6.19 -9.87 -8.68
N GLN A 163 -6.80 -10.55 -9.65
CA GLN A 163 -6.87 -12.01 -9.64
C GLN A 163 -5.48 -12.59 -9.94
N GLN A 164 -4.81 -12.11 -10.98
CA GLN A 164 -3.44 -12.52 -11.30
C GLN A 164 -2.47 -12.18 -10.16
N MET A 165 -2.65 -11.04 -9.50
CA MET A 165 -1.86 -10.65 -8.33
C MET A 165 -2.10 -11.65 -7.18
N ALA A 166 -3.35 -12.03 -6.90
CA ALA A 166 -3.63 -13.04 -5.89
C ALA A 166 -3.02 -14.40 -6.24
N ASP A 167 -3.12 -14.83 -7.51
CA ASP A 167 -2.60 -16.10 -8.00
C ASP A 167 -1.06 -16.16 -7.90
N ALA A 168 -0.38 -15.03 -8.16
CA ALA A 168 1.08 -14.92 -8.12
C ALA A 168 1.65 -14.83 -6.69
N GLN A 169 0.85 -14.44 -5.70
CA GLN A 169 1.35 -14.12 -4.35
C GLN A 169 2.10 -15.28 -3.70
N LYS A 170 1.54 -16.49 -3.77
CA LYS A 170 2.12 -17.66 -3.09
C LYS A 170 3.48 -18.04 -3.67
N SER A 171 3.59 -18.06 -5.01
CA SER A 171 4.84 -18.42 -5.69
C SER A 171 5.90 -17.33 -5.48
N PHE A 172 5.51 -16.06 -5.54
CA PHE A 172 6.40 -14.95 -5.21
C PHE A 172 6.93 -15.06 -3.76
N SER A 173 6.06 -15.26 -2.77
CA SER A 173 6.48 -15.35 -1.36
C SER A 173 7.45 -16.51 -1.12
N ALA A 174 7.22 -17.65 -1.77
CA ALA A 174 8.14 -18.79 -1.71
C ALA A 174 9.52 -18.44 -2.29
N ARG A 175 9.57 -17.79 -3.46
CA ARG A 175 10.82 -17.32 -4.08
C ARG A 175 11.54 -16.30 -3.21
N TYR A 176 10.82 -15.31 -2.68
CA TYR A 176 11.40 -14.29 -1.81
C TYR A 176 12.06 -14.93 -0.57
N LEU A 177 11.39 -15.90 0.06
CA LEU A 177 11.94 -16.63 1.20
C LEU A 177 13.18 -17.46 0.86
N SER A 178 13.24 -18.08 -0.33
CA SER A 178 14.38 -18.92 -0.71
C SER A 178 15.57 -18.15 -1.29
N GLU A 179 15.32 -17.00 -1.92
CA GLU A 179 16.32 -16.29 -2.72
C GLU A 179 16.88 -15.03 -2.03
N ILE A 180 16.17 -14.49 -1.03
CA ILE A 180 16.52 -13.23 -0.35
C ILE A 180 16.79 -13.44 1.15
N ARG A 181 15.96 -14.25 1.80
CA ARG A 181 15.98 -14.48 3.25
C ARG A 181 16.91 -15.62 3.65
#